data_AF-A0A9P6XSR4-F1
#
_entry.id   AF-A0A9P6XSR4-F1
#
_cell.length_a   1.000
_cell.length_b   1.000
_cell.length_c   1.000
_cell.angle_alpha   90.00
_cell.angle_beta   90.00
_cell.angle_gamma   90.00
#
_symmetry.space_group_name_H-M   'P 1'
#
loop_
_entity.id
_entity.type
_entity.pdbx_description
1 polymer ?
#
loop_
_entity_poly.entity_id
_entity_poly.type
_entity_poly.pdbx_seq_one_letter_code
_entity_poly.pdbx_strand_id
1 'polypeptide(L)'
;MPFVNVTGKHLDSGDYPASLQQAMDMIGVAAVRERQRQGEADGRLIGVGLATYTEQAAHGTSVFAAWGTPVIPGFDQATARVTPDGGLELRHQAAARRHRADAVFHWYLRVAVAGDVGRRRVASP
;
A
#
# COMPACT_ATOMS: atom_id res chain seq x y z
N MET A 1 -5.36 -10.16 11.00
CA MET A 1 -6.63 -10.21 11.75
C MET A 1 -7.47 -8.99 11.43
N PRO A 2 -8.74 -9.15 11.00
CA PRO A 2 -9.69 -8.04 10.95
C PRO A 2 -10.03 -7.55 12.37
N PHE A 3 -10.06 -6.24 12.61
CA PHE A 3 -10.30 -5.66 13.95
C PHE A 3 -10.96 -4.28 13.85
N VAL A 4 -11.95 -4.02 14.72
CA VAL A 4 -12.54 -2.68 14.89
C VAL A 4 -11.96 -2.05 16.15
N ASN A 5 -11.26 -0.93 16.00
CA ASN A 5 -10.66 -0.24 17.14
C ASN A 5 -11.67 0.62 17.91
N VAL A 6 -11.23 1.19 19.04
CA VAL A 6 -12.07 2.05 19.91
C VAL A 6 -12.59 3.33 19.23
N THR A 7 -11.96 3.74 18.12
CA THR A 7 -12.42 4.87 17.30
C THR A 7 -13.32 4.44 16.13
N GLY A 8 -13.75 3.18 16.10
CA GLY A 8 -14.61 2.64 15.05
C GLY A 8 -13.92 2.38 13.71
N LYS A 9 -12.57 2.36 13.68
CA LYS A 9 -11.82 2.07 12.45
C LYS A 9 -11.73 0.57 12.22
N HIS A 10 -12.13 0.15 11.03
CA HIS A 10 -12.05 -1.23 10.59
C HIS A 10 -10.68 -1.49 9.94
N LEU A 11 -9.80 -2.17 10.68
CA LEU A 11 -8.56 -2.74 10.16
C LEU A 11 -8.94 -4.04 9.44
N ASP A 12 -8.68 -4.11 8.14
CA ASP A 12 -9.12 -5.20 7.27
C ASP A 12 -8.26 -6.46 7.41
N SER A 13 -6.94 -6.30 7.52
CA SER A 13 -5.95 -7.37 7.55
C SER A 13 -4.65 -6.92 8.23
N GLY A 14 -3.73 -7.86 8.46
CA GLY A 14 -2.42 -7.57 9.05
C GLY A 14 -1.98 -8.57 10.11
N ASP A 15 -0.66 -8.79 10.19
CA ASP A 15 0.03 -9.54 11.23
C ASP A 15 1.14 -8.67 11.83
N TYR A 16 0.73 -7.78 12.74
CA TYR A 16 1.63 -6.80 13.35
C TYR A 16 2.73 -7.43 14.21
N PRO A 17 2.45 -8.47 15.03
CA PRO A 17 3.50 -9.17 15.76
C PRO A 17 4.57 -9.78 14.85
N ALA A 18 4.16 -10.48 13.79
CA ALA A 18 5.12 -11.08 12.85
C ALA A 18 5.94 -10.00 12.11
N SER A 19 5.30 -8.91 11.68
CA SER A 19 5.98 -7.79 11.04
C SER A 19 7.01 -7.12 11.95
N LEU A 20 6.68 -6.91 13.23
CA LEU A 20 7.61 -6.32 14.20
C LEU A 20 8.79 -7.26 14.47
N GLN A 21 8.51 -8.55 14.65
CA GLN A 21 9.56 -9.55 14.88
C GLN A 21 10.54 -9.59 13.71
N GLN A 22 10.04 -9.65 12.48
CA GLN A 22 10.88 -9.65 11.29
C GLN A 22 11.77 -8.39 11.21
N ALA A 23 11.22 -7.21 11.51
CA ALA A 23 12.00 -5.97 11.53
C ALA A 23 13.09 -6.00 12.62
N MET A 24 12.77 -6.51 13.82
CA MET A 24 13.72 -6.65 14.92
C MET A 24 14.87 -7.59 14.57
N ASP A 25 14.57 -8.69 13.89
CA ASP A 25 15.57 -9.68 13.45
C ASP A 25 16.48 -9.09 12.37
N MET A 26 15.91 -8.39 11.38
CA MET A 26 16.66 -7.71 10.32
C MET A 26 17.58 -6.60 10.86
N ILE A 27 17.13 -5.85 11.86
CA ILE A 27 17.93 -4.79 12.50
C ILE A 27 18.98 -5.40 13.45
N GLY A 28 18.78 -6.64 13.92
CA GLY A 28 19.64 -7.27 14.92
C GLY A 28 19.47 -6.63 16.30
N VAL A 29 18.23 -6.31 16.69
CA VAL A 29 17.94 -5.57 17.94
C VAL A 29 18.58 -6.23 19.17
N ALA A 30 18.58 -7.58 19.23
CA ALA A 30 19.23 -8.32 20.32
C ALA A 30 20.74 -8.00 20.44
N ALA A 31 21.45 -7.89 19.32
CA ALA A 31 22.86 -7.53 19.30
C ALA A 31 23.07 -6.08 19.73
N VAL A 32 22.19 -5.16 19.29
CA VAL A 32 22.22 -3.76 19.76
C VAL A 32 22.02 -3.69 21.28
N ARG A 33 21.12 -4.51 21.85
CA ARG A 33 20.91 -4.58 23.31
C ARG A 33 22.12 -5.13 24.06
N GLU A 34 22.83 -6.11 23.50
CA GLU A 34 24.07 -6.60 24.10
C GLU A 34 25.16 -5.53 24.09
N ARG A 35 25.33 -4.86 22.96
CA ARG A 35 26.31 -3.79 22.80
C ARG A 35 26.01 -2.60 23.73
N GLN A 36 24.74 -2.28 23.96
CA GLN A 36 24.32 -1.30 24.98
C GLN A 36 24.73 -1.69 26.41
N ARG A 37 24.70 -2.99 26.76
CA ARG A 37 25.13 -3.46 28.09
C ARG A 37 26.64 -3.39 28.28
N GLN A 38 27.39 -3.71 27.21
CA GLN A 38 28.85 -3.66 27.21
C GLN A 38 29.38 -2.22 27.21
N GLY A 39 28.63 -1.31 26.59
CA GLY A 39 29.05 0.07 26.36
C GLY A 39 30.02 0.20 25.18
N GLU A 40 30.17 1.42 24.67
CA GLU A 40 31.15 1.72 23.62
C GLU A 40 32.50 2.07 24.24
N ALA A 41 33.59 1.67 23.58
CA ALA A 41 34.96 1.96 24.04
C ALA A 41 35.25 3.47 24.17
N ASP A 42 34.52 4.31 23.44
CA ASP A 42 34.61 5.76 23.47
C ASP A 42 33.59 6.43 24.40
N GLY A 43 32.82 5.64 25.16
CA GLY A 43 31.83 6.12 26.13
C GLY A 43 30.53 6.65 25.52
N ARG A 44 30.34 6.56 24.20
CA ARG A 44 29.07 6.98 23.57
C ARG A 44 27.94 6.01 23.89
N LEU A 45 26.72 6.55 23.90
CA LEU A 45 25.50 5.76 24.01
C LEU A 45 24.95 5.46 22.60
N ILE A 46 24.60 4.21 22.36
CA ILE A 46 23.90 3.78 21.15
C ILE A 46 22.43 3.52 21.45
N GLY A 47 21.56 3.75 20.46
CA GLY A 47 20.11 3.63 20.61
C GLY A 47 19.45 2.94 19.43
N VAL A 48 18.38 2.20 19.72
CA VAL A 48 17.45 1.66 18.71
C VAL A 48 16.03 2.00 19.14
N GLY A 49 15.29 2.62 18.22
CA GLY A 49 13.88 2.96 18.37
C GLY A 49 13.03 2.15 17.40
N LEU A 50 11.87 1.70 17.85
CA LEU A 50 10.90 0.97 17.04
C LEU A 50 9.60 1.76 17.01
N ALA A 51 8.99 1.86 15.84
CA ALA A 51 7.68 2.46 15.65
C ALA A 51 6.86 1.55 14.75
N THR A 52 5.64 1.21 15.20
CA THR A 52 4.65 0.49 14.40
C THR A 52 3.47 1.41 14.19
N TYR A 53 3.05 1.59 12.95
CA TYR A 53 1.88 2.39 12.60
C TYR A 53 0.99 1.61 11.63
N THR A 54 -0.28 1.98 11.60
CA THR A 54 -1.23 1.54 10.57
C THR A 54 -1.64 2.77 9.78
N GLU A 55 -1.65 2.66 8.46
CA GLU A 55 -2.03 3.75 7.57
C GLU A 55 -3.37 3.41 6.90
N GLN A 56 -4.29 4.37 6.91
CA GLN A 56 -5.50 4.27 6.13
C GLN A 56 -5.23 4.79 4.71
N ALA A 57 -5.27 3.91 3.71
CA ALA A 57 -5.16 4.25 2.29
C ALA A 57 -6.53 4.18 1.58
N ALA A 58 -6.58 4.61 0.31
CA ALA A 58 -7.77 4.52 -0.55
C ALA A 58 -9.05 5.08 0.09
N HIS A 59 -9.03 6.37 0.44
CA HIS A 59 -10.15 7.07 1.06
C HIS A 59 -11.40 7.05 0.16
N GLY A 60 -12.38 6.22 0.53
CA GLY A 60 -13.68 6.14 -0.12
C GLY A 60 -14.67 7.17 0.42
N THR A 61 -15.83 7.28 -0.24
CA THR A 61 -16.92 8.19 0.14
C THR A 61 -17.34 8.05 1.61
N SER A 62 -17.38 6.82 2.14
CA SER A 62 -17.72 6.55 3.54
C SER A 62 -16.72 7.14 4.54
N VAL A 63 -15.45 7.25 4.15
CA VAL A 63 -14.40 7.84 4.99
C VAL A 63 -14.55 9.35 5.05
N PHE A 64 -14.79 10.01 3.91
CA PHE A 64 -15.06 11.45 3.87
C PHE A 64 -16.34 11.82 4.62
N ALA A 65 -17.38 10.99 4.51
CA ALA A 65 -18.61 11.16 5.30
C ALA A 65 -18.33 11.09 6.81
N ALA A 66 -17.52 10.14 7.27
CA ALA A 66 -17.12 10.03 8.68
C ALA A 66 -16.28 11.24 9.17
N TRP A 67 -15.66 11.98 8.26
CA TRP A 67 -14.94 13.23 8.56
C TRP A 67 -15.80 14.49 8.41
N GLY A 68 -17.12 14.33 8.22
CA GLY A 68 -18.06 15.45 8.11
C GLY A 68 -18.13 16.09 6.72
N THR A 69 -17.59 15.45 5.68
CA THR A 69 -17.67 15.92 4.29
C THR A 69 -18.35 14.89 3.38
N PRO A 70 -19.67 14.63 3.57
CA PRO A 70 -20.36 13.52 2.91
C PRO A 70 -20.57 13.69 1.40
N VAL A 71 -20.30 14.87 0.86
CA VAL A 71 -20.51 15.20 -0.56
C VAL A 71 -19.32 14.87 -1.45
N ILE A 72 -18.18 14.46 -0.90
CA ILE A 72 -16.97 14.14 -1.70
C ILE A 72 -17.12 12.73 -2.29
N PRO A 73 -17.20 12.57 -3.62
CA PRO A 73 -17.15 11.25 -4.24
C PRO A 73 -15.74 10.68 -4.07
N GLY A 74 -15.61 9.57 -3.34
CA GLY A 74 -14.34 8.88 -3.10
C GLY A 74 -14.13 7.64 -3.97
N PHE A 75 -14.65 7.64 -5.20
CA PHE A 75 -14.42 6.54 -6.15
C PHE A 75 -13.45 6.98 -7.25
N ASP A 76 -12.67 6.02 -7.76
CA ASP A 76 -11.85 6.16 -8.96
C ASP A 76 -12.47 5.29 -10.06
N GLN A 77 -12.43 5.75 -11.31
CA GLN A 77 -13.04 5.06 -12.44
C GLN A 77 -11.98 4.58 -13.44
N ALA A 78 -12.25 3.41 -14.01
CA ALA A 78 -11.54 2.91 -15.18
C ALA A 78 -12.52 2.41 -16.25
N THR A 79 -12.14 2.51 -17.51
CA THR A 79 -12.89 2.00 -18.67
C THR A 79 -12.00 1.07 -19.47
N ALA A 80 -12.54 -0.10 -19.83
CA ALA A 80 -11.89 -1.08 -20.68
C ALA A 80 -12.64 -1.21 -22.02
N ARG A 81 -11.89 -1.27 -23.14
CA ARG A 81 -12.43 -1.48 -24.48
C ARG A 81 -11.62 -2.53 -25.22
N VAL A 82 -12.28 -3.59 -25.69
CA VAL A 82 -11.71 -4.53 -26.66
C VAL A 82 -11.88 -3.97 -28.06
N THR A 83 -10.81 -3.92 -28.83
CA THR A 83 -10.83 -3.44 -30.21
C THR A 83 -11.09 -4.61 -31.18
N PRO A 84 -11.65 -4.36 -32.38
CA PRO A 84 -12.00 -5.42 -33.33
C PRO A 84 -10.82 -6.29 -33.81
N ASP A 85 -9.59 -5.79 -33.73
CA ASP A 85 -8.35 -6.50 -34.01
C ASP A 85 -7.85 -7.35 -32.82
N GLY A 86 -8.66 -7.49 -31.76
CA GLY A 86 -8.31 -8.26 -30.56
C GLY A 86 -7.39 -7.53 -29.59
N GLY A 87 -7.23 -6.21 -29.74
CA GLY A 87 -6.51 -5.36 -28.79
C GLY A 87 -7.36 -5.01 -27.56
N LEU A 88 -6.70 -4.52 -26.50
CA LEU A 88 -7.33 -4.03 -25.28
C LEU A 88 -6.80 -2.66 -24.90
N GLU A 89 -7.72 -1.73 -24.68
CA GLU A 89 -7.44 -0.38 -24.22
C GLU A 89 -8.03 -0.16 -22.82
N LEU A 90 -7.22 0.37 -21.91
CA LEU A 90 -7.65 0.85 -20.60
C LEU A 90 -7.47 2.35 -20.48
N ARG A 91 -8.44 2.98 -19.82
CA ARG A 91 -8.35 4.36 -19.34
C ARG A 91 -8.68 4.38 -17.86
N HIS A 92 -7.90 5.08 -17.04
CA HIS A 92 -8.17 5.25 -15.61
C HIS A 92 -8.00 6.72 -15.19
N GLN A 93 -8.65 7.15 -14.12
CA GLN A 93 -8.57 8.56 -13.68
C GLN A 93 -7.33 8.83 -12.80
N ALA A 94 -6.71 7.80 -12.23
CA ALA A 94 -5.45 7.96 -11.48
C ALA A 94 -4.37 8.65 -12.33
N ALA A 95 -3.77 9.72 -11.79
CA ALA A 95 -2.71 10.44 -12.50
C ALA A 95 -1.43 9.60 -12.60
N ALA A 96 -0.93 9.36 -13.82
CA ALA A 96 0.26 8.55 -14.08
C ALA A 96 1.55 9.07 -13.41
N ARG A 97 1.61 10.38 -13.10
CA ARG A 97 2.84 11.09 -12.69
C ARG A 97 3.34 10.72 -11.30
N ARG A 98 2.56 10.02 -10.48
CA ARG A 98 3.01 9.53 -9.15
C ARG A 98 2.93 8.00 -9.10
N HIS A 99 3.99 7.38 -8.59
CA HIS A 99 4.07 5.94 -8.25
C HIS A 99 3.93 4.91 -9.40
N ARG A 100 4.15 5.30 -10.67
CA ARG A 100 4.08 4.38 -11.84
C ARG A 100 2.74 3.67 -12.00
N ALA A 101 1.63 4.39 -11.82
CA ALA A 101 0.27 3.84 -11.93
C ALA A 101 0.06 3.02 -13.21
N ASP A 102 0.49 3.54 -14.37
CA ASP A 102 0.35 2.86 -15.67
C ASP A 102 0.99 1.47 -15.69
N ALA A 103 2.15 1.30 -15.05
CA ALA A 103 2.84 0.01 -14.97
C ALA A 103 2.06 -0.99 -14.11
N VAL A 104 1.43 -0.52 -13.03
CA VAL A 104 0.57 -1.34 -12.16
C VAL A 104 -0.70 -1.76 -12.90
N PHE A 105 -1.36 -0.84 -13.62
CA PHE A 105 -2.54 -1.17 -14.43
C PHE A 105 -2.21 -2.11 -15.60
N HIS A 106 -1.04 -1.96 -16.22
CA HIS A 106 -0.54 -2.93 -17.21
C HIS A 106 -0.35 -4.34 -16.62
N TRP A 107 0.12 -4.46 -15.37
CA TRP A 107 0.22 -5.75 -14.69
C TRP A 107 -1.15 -6.35 -14.39
N TYR A 108 -2.10 -5.55 -13.90
CA TYR A 108 -3.48 -5.99 -13.68
C TYR A 108 -4.14 -6.55 -14.94
N LEU A 109 -3.92 -5.92 -16.11
CA LEU A 109 -4.42 -6.45 -17.39
C LEU A 109 -3.90 -7.85 -17.71
N ARG A 110 -2.65 -8.14 -17.36
CA ARG A 110 -2.03 -9.43 -17.63
C ARG A 110 -2.65 -10.54 -16.77
N VAL A 111 -3.11 -10.20 -15.56
CA VAL A 111 -3.66 -11.15 -14.59
C VAL A 111 -5.18 -11.30 -14.73
N ALA A 112 -5.91 -10.21 -14.98
CA ALA A 112 -7.36 -10.19 -14.96
C ALA A 112 -8.02 -10.52 -16.31
N VAL A 113 -7.35 -10.28 -17.43
CA VAL A 113 -7.88 -10.61 -18.76
C VAL A 113 -7.24 -11.91 -19.24
N ALA A 114 -7.93 -13.01 -18.96
CA ALA A 114 -7.60 -14.34 -19.49
C ALA A 114 -7.88 -14.37 -20.99
N GLY A 115 -6.93 -13.90 -21.79
CA GLY A 115 -7.00 -13.91 -23.25
C GLY A 115 -5.68 -13.49 -23.88
N ASP A 116 -5.35 -14.10 -25.02
CA ASP A 116 -4.18 -13.73 -25.83
C ASP A 116 -4.48 -12.44 -26.59
N VAL A 117 -4.39 -11.32 -25.87
CA VAL A 117 -4.57 -9.98 -26.42
C VAL A 117 -3.27 -9.55 -27.09
N GLY A 118 -3.26 -9.49 -28.42
CA GLY A 118 -2.06 -9.16 -29.21
C GLY A 118 -1.50 -7.75 -28.98
N ARG A 119 -2.30 -6.81 -28.46
CA ARG A 119 -1.87 -5.43 -28.15
C ARG A 119 -2.59 -4.84 -26.94
N ARG A 120 -1.84 -4.27 -25.99
CA ARG A 120 -2.37 -3.64 -24.76
C ARG A 120 -1.95 -2.17 -24.69
N ARG A 121 -2.89 -1.27 -24.40
CA ARG A 121 -2.61 0.16 -24.15
C ARG A 121 -3.29 0.62 -22.87
N VAL A 122 -2.56 1.40 -22.06
CA VAL A 122 -3.07 2.06 -20.84
C VAL A 122 -2.87 3.56 -20.99
N ALA A 123 -3.87 4.34 -20.59
CA ALA A 123 -3.80 5.80 -20.61
C ALA A 123 -4.44 6.41 -19.34
N SER A 124 -3.78 7.42 -18.77
CA SER A 124 -4.34 8.33 -17.77
C SER A 124 -4.85 9.62 -18.43
N PRO A 125 -5.62 10.47 -17.74
CA PRO A 125 -5.83 11.87 -18.15
C PRO A 125 -4.51 12.65 -18.30
#